data_AF-A0A1A7KL88-F1
#
_entry.id   AF-A0A1A7KL88-F1
#
_cell.length_a   1.000
_cell.length_b   1.000
_cell.length_c   1.000
_cell.angle_alpha   90.00
_cell.angle_beta   90.00
_cell.angle_gamma   90.00
#
_symmetry.space_group_name_H-M   'P 1'
#
loop_
_entity.id
_entity.type
_entity.pdbx_description
1 polymer ?
#
loop_
_entity_poly.entity_id
_entity_poly.type
_entity_poly.pdbx_seq_one_letter_code
_entity_poly.pdbx_strand_id
1 'polypeptide(L)'
;MRTDKAQQVVALVEEKRIIQPKIGGKKLYFMLKKLLKSLHIGRDKFFDILRANHLLIVPKRSYHVTTNSHHRFRKHKNMILDYQITKPNQVWVAINHLFFISQSANFLILAWSTNYKSYFSILNSYFALSVFNVELKNAES
;
A
#
# COMPACT_ATOMS: atom_id res chain seq x y z
N MET A 1 16.33 -3.30 40.36
CA MET A 1 17.13 -2.96 39.16
C MET A 1 16.73 -3.69 37.85
N ARG A 2 15.78 -4.64 37.82
CA ARG A 2 15.31 -5.24 36.54
C ARG A 2 14.17 -4.46 35.85
N THR A 3 13.54 -3.54 36.58
CA THR A 3 12.36 -2.77 36.17
C THR A 3 12.67 -1.66 35.16
N ASP A 4 13.85 -1.05 35.19
CA ASP A 4 14.17 0.11 34.32
C ASP A 4 14.09 -0.21 32.83
N LYS A 5 14.68 -1.33 32.40
CA LYS A 5 14.68 -1.70 30.98
C LYS A 5 13.29 -2.08 30.49
N ALA A 6 12.48 -2.72 31.33
CA ALA A 6 11.11 -3.08 30.98
C ALA A 6 10.23 -1.82 30.85
N GLN A 7 10.39 -0.87 31.78
CA GLN A 7 9.68 0.40 31.77
C GLN A 7 10.06 1.26 30.55
N GLN A 8 11.34 1.27 30.16
CA GLN A 8 11.79 1.91 28.91
C GLN A 8 11.14 1.30 27.66
N VAL A 9 11.01 -0.03 27.60
CA VAL A 9 10.31 -0.69 26.49
C VAL A 9 8.84 -0.34 26.46
N VAL A 10 8.17 -0.29 27.61
CA VAL A 10 6.75 0.10 27.69
C VAL A 10 6.56 1.52 27.17
N ALA A 11 7.38 2.48 27.59
CA ALA A 11 7.31 3.86 27.11
C ALA A 11 7.48 3.96 25.58
N LEU A 12 8.45 3.23 25.00
CA LEU A 12 8.66 3.18 23.55
C LEU A 12 7.46 2.57 22.80
N VAL A 13 6.79 1.59 23.41
CA VAL A 13 5.61 0.95 22.84
C VAL A 13 4.40 1.89 22.87
N GLU A 14 4.21 2.62 23.98
CA GLU A 14 3.14 3.60 24.14
C GLU A 14 3.26 4.74 23.13
N GLU A 15 4.46 5.31 22.95
CA GLU A 15 4.71 6.36 21.95
C GLU A 15 4.24 5.95 20.54
N LYS A 16 4.52 4.70 20.14
CA LYS A 16 4.07 4.19 18.83
C LYS A 16 2.58 3.89 18.79
N ARG A 17 1.96 3.56 19.91
CA ARG A 17 0.51 3.29 19.99
C ARG A 17 -0.35 4.54 20.03
N ILE A 18 0.19 5.68 20.48
CA ILE A 18 -0.47 6.99 20.32
C ILE A 18 -0.75 7.26 18.84
N ILE A 19 0.22 6.96 17.97
CA ILE A 19 0.07 7.16 16.52
C ILE A 19 -0.67 6.00 15.85
N GLN A 20 -0.39 4.74 16.25
CA GLN A 20 -0.97 3.53 15.65
C GLN A 20 -1.53 2.58 16.72
N PRO A 21 -2.76 2.81 17.22
CA PRO A 21 -3.28 2.12 18.41
C PRO A 21 -3.48 0.61 18.22
N LYS A 22 -3.65 0.14 16.98
CA LYS A 22 -3.92 -1.27 16.65
C LYS A 22 -2.72 -2.00 16.03
N ILE A 23 -1.50 -1.46 16.18
CA ILE A 23 -0.32 -2.10 15.60
C ILE A 23 -0.02 -3.46 16.26
N GLY A 24 0.15 -4.50 15.43
CA GLY A 24 0.47 -5.84 15.91
C GLY A 24 1.87 -5.94 16.52
N GLY A 25 2.02 -6.76 17.56
CA GLY A 25 3.28 -6.90 18.32
C GLY A 25 4.50 -7.31 17.47
N LYS A 26 4.31 -8.15 16.45
CA LYS A 26 5.41 -8.55 15.53
C LYS A 26 5.90 -7.37 14.67
N LYS A 27 4.97 -6.54 14.18
CA LYS A 27 5.31 -5.32 13.41
C LYS A 27 5.96 -4.28 14.33
N LEU A 28 5.45 -4.14 15.55
CA LEU A 28 6.02 -3.27 16.57
C LEU A 28 7.47 -3.65 16.93
N TYR A 29 7.75 -4.94 17.11
CA TYR A 29 9.12 -5.45 17.33
C TYR A 29 10.05 -5.09 16.17
N PHE A 30 9.59 -5.20 14.92
CA PHE A 30 10.40 -4.85 13.76
C PHE A 30 10.73 -3.36 13.70
N MET A 31 9.76 -2.48 13.97
CA MET A 31 9.97 -1.03 13.99
C MET A 31 10.93 -0.61 15.11
N LEU A 32 10.82 -1.23 16.29
CA LEU A 32 11.65 -0.92 17.46
C LEU A 32 12.96 -1.73 17.50
N LYS A 33 13.26 -2.56 16.49
CA LYS A 33 14.39 -3.50 16.49
C LYS A 33 15.73 -2.84 16.81
N LYS A 34 15.98 -1.64 16.29
CA LYS A 34 17.22 -0.89 16.53
C LYS A 34 17.38 -0.48 18.00
N LEU A 35 16.30 0.02 18.61
CA LEU A 35 16.25 0.45 20.02
C LEU A 35 16.25 -0.75 20.97
N LEU A 36 15.59 -1.84 20.60
CA LEU A 36 15.60 -3.08 21.38
C LEU A 36 16.98 -3.75 21.38
N LYS A 37 17.74 -3.60 20.27
CA LYS A 37 19.11 -4.12 20.18
C LYS A 37 20.07 -3.39 21.12
N SER A 38 19.97 -2.07 21.27
CA SER A 38 20.79 -1.32 22.25
C SER A 38 20.43 -1.70 23.69
N LEU A 39 19.15 -1.99 23.96
CA LEU A 39 18.67 -2.46 25.26
C LEU A 39 18.97 -3.94 25.56
N HIS A 40 19.54 -4.68 24.59
CA HIS A 40 19.82 -6.12 24.67
C HIS A 40 18.55 -6.97 24.90
N ILE A 41 17.43 -6.56 24.28
CA ILE A 41 16.13 -7.24 24.40
C ILE A 41 15.82 -7.99 23.10
N GLY A 42 15.80 -9.31 23.20
CA GLY A 42 15.42 -10.21 22.12
C GLY A 42 13.90 -10.27 21.89
N ARG A 43 13.49 -11.01 20.86
CA ARG A 43 12.07 -11.20 20.50
C ARG A 43 11.25 -11.75 21.66
N ASP A 44 11.70 -12.83 22.29
CA ASP A 44 10.93 -13.51 23.33
C ASP A 44 10.77 -12.64 24.57
N LYS A 45 11.87 -12.04 25.07
CA LYS A 45 11.82 -11.08 26.18
C LYS A 45 10.90 -9.89 25.89
N PHE A 46 10.88 -9.39 24.66
CA PHE A 46 9.96 -8.32 24.26
C PHE A 46 8.50 -8.76 24.40
N PHE A 47 8.15 -9.96 23.93
CA PHE A 47 6.80 -10.50 24.08
C PHE A 47 6.44 -10.82 25.54
N ASP A 48 7.40 -11.26 26.36
CA ASP A 48 7.18 -11.49 27.79
C ASP A 48 6.90 -10.19 28.54
N ILE A 49 7.63 -9.11 28.22
CA ILE A 49 7.35 -7.77 28.77
C ILE A 49 5.96 -7.29 28.35
N LEU A 50 5.58 -7.47 27.08
CA LEU A 50 4.24 -7.11 26.61
C LEU A 50 3.13 -7.93 27.28
N ARG A 51 3.36 -9.23 27.55
CA ARG A 51 2.41 -10.08 28.29
C ARG A 51 2.23 -9.60 29.73
N ALA A 52 3.34 -9.34 30.42
CA ALA A 52 3.33 -8.92 31.82
C ALA A 52 2.62 -7.57 32.04
N ASN A 53 2.63 -6.70 31.04
CA ASN A 53 1.96 -5.38 31.10
C ASN A 53 0.59 -5.35 30.42
N HIS A 54 0.00 -6.51 30.06
CA HIS A 54 -1.28 -6.61 29.35
C HIS A 54 -1.34 -5.83 28.02
N LEU A 55 -0.18 -5.62 27.38
CA LEU A 55 -0.05 -4.87 26.14
C LEU A 55 -0.23 -5.73 24.89
N LEU A 56 -0.48 -7.03 24.99
CA LEU A 56 -0.75 -7.86 23.82
C LEU A 56 -2.13 -7.55 23.22
N ILE A 57 -2.14 -6.86 22.08
CA ILE A 57 -3.36 -6.62 21.31
C ILE A 57 -3.74 -7.91 20.60
N VAL A 58 -4.91 -8.45 20.95
CA VAL A 58 -5.53 -9.56 20.20
C VAL A 58 -6.19 -8.95 18.95
N PRO A 59 -5.73 -9.30 17.73
CA PRO A 59 -6.36 -8.80 16.53
C PRO A 59 -7.78 -9.35 16.42
N LYS A 60 -8.80 -8.51 16.60
CA LYS A 60 -10.18 -8.86 16.28
C LYS A 60 -10.27 -9.03 14.76
N ARG A 61 -10.40 -10.27 14.29
CA ARG A 61 -10.64 -10.53 12.86
C ARG A 61 -11.97 -9.88 12.48
N SER A 62 -11.90 -8.83 11.68
CA SER A 62 -13.07 -8.26 11.03
C SER A 62 -13.05 -8.75 9.59
N TYR A 63 -14.00 -9.60 9.23
CA TYR A 63 -14.25 -9.99 7.85
C TYR A 63 -15.03 -8.87 7.16
N HIS A 64 -14.46 -7.67 7.10
CA HIS A 64 -15.02 -6.63 6.24
C HIS A 64 -14.69 -7.02 4.81
N VAL A 65 -15.71 -7.52 4.12
CA VAL A 65 -15.69 -7.72 2.68
C VAL A 65 -15.58 -6.33 2.04
N THR A 66 -14.37 -5.93 1.67
CA THR A 66 -14.09 -4.61 1.05
C THR A 66 -14.65 -4.51 -0.37
N THR A 67 -15.00 -5.65 -0.98
CA THR A 67 -15.57 -5.74 -2.32
C THR A 67 -16.79 -6.63 -2.25
N ASN A 68 -18.00 -6.04 -2.32
CA ASN A 68 -19.22 -6.82 -2.41
C ASN A 68 -19.27 -7.55 -3.77
N SER A 69 -18.66 -8.73 -3.84
CA SER A 69 -18.72 -9.60 -5.03
C SER A 69 -20.14 -10.12 -5.28
N HIS A 70 -21.00 -10.07 -4.25
CA HIS A 70 -22.42 -10.39 -4.27
C HIS A 70 -23.29 -9.12 -4.34
N HIS A 71 -22.85 -8.12 -5.11
CA HIS A 71 -23.63 -6.90 -5.28
C HIS A 71 -24.87 -7.18 -6.13
N ARG A 72 -26.01 -6.58 -5.75
CA ARG A 72 -27.30 -6.68 -6.47
C ARG A 72 -27.24 -6.11 -7.89
N PHE A 73 -26.27 -5.25 -8.21
CA PHE A 73 -26.17 -4.64 -9.53
C PHE A 73 -25.79 -5.69 -10.59
N ARG A 74 -26.44 -5.65 -11.75
CA ARG A 74 -26.02 -6.46 -12.91
C ARG A 74 -24.68 -5.92 -13.41
N LYS A 75 -23.64 -6.76 -13.37
CA LYS A 75 -22.41 -6.49 -14.11
C LYS A 75 -22.76 -6.47 -15.59
N HIS A 76 -22.56 -5.33 -16.23
CA HIS A 76 -22.71 -5.25 -17.68
C HIS A 76 -21.55 -6.01 -18.32
N LYS A 77 -21.87 -6.89 -19.27
CA LYS A 77 -20.84 -7.57 -20.06
C LYS A 77 -20.03 -6.49 -20.79
N ASN A 78 -18.71 -6.63 -20.79
CA ASN A 78 -17.85 -5.70 -21.51
C ASN A 78 -18.06 -5.88 -23.02
N MET A 79 -18.85 -4.99 -23.62
CA MET A 79 -19.23 -5.04 -25.04
C MET A 79 -18.03 -4.75 -25.98
N ILE A 80 -16.92 -4.24 -25.45
CA ILE A 80 -15.73 -3.91 -26.24
C ILE A 80 -14.93 -5.17 -26.60
N LEU A 81 -15.04 -6.26 -25.83
CA LEU A 81 -14.22 -7.47 -26.04
C LEU A 81 -14.47 -8.14 -27.40
N ASP A 82 -15.72 -8.15 -27.87
CA ASP A 82 -16.11 -8.75 -29.15
C ASP A 82 -16.22 -7.71 -30.29
N TYR A 83 -15.88 -6.44 -30.02
CA TYR A 83 -16.08 -5.34 -30.97
C TYR A 83 -14.79 -5.02 -31.74
N GLN A 84 -14.83 -5.19 -33.06
CA GLN A 84 -13.72 -4.81 -33.95
C GLN A 84 -13.75 -3.32 -34.26
N ILE A 85 -12.76 -2.58 -33.75
CA ILE A 85 -12.64 -1.13 -33.94
C ILE A 85 -11.97 -0.83 -35.29
N THR A 86 -12.77 -0.58 -36.32
CA THR A 86 -12.30 -0.31 -37.70
C THR A 86 -11.97 1.16 -37.94
N LYS A 87 -12.69 2.11 -37.33
CA LYS A 87 -12.56 3.56 -37.58
C LYS A 87 -12.22 4.36 -36.31
N PRO A 88 -11.57 5.54 -36.43
CA PRO A 88 -11.45 6.48 -35.31
C PRO A 88 -12.83 6.94 -34.82
N ASN A 89 -12.93 7.40 -33.56
CA ASN A 89 -14.16 7.85 -32.87
C ASN A 89 -15.22 6.79 -32.49
N GLN A 90 -14.95 5.49 -32.66
CA GLN A 90 -15.90 4.43 -32.26
C GLN A 90 -15.87 4.11 -30.77
N VAL A 91 -14.70 4.26 -30.13
CA VAL A 91 -14.50 3.99 -28.70
C VAL A 91 -13.67 5.12 -28.11
N TRP A 92 -14.21 5.74 -27.06
CA TRP A 92 -13.56 6.78 -26.28
C TRP A 92 -13.07 6.19 -24.96
N VAL A 93 -11.85 6.52 -24.60
CA VAL A 93 -11.23 6.15 -23.33
C VAL A 93 -11.05 7.42 -22.53
N ALA A 94 -11.66 7.46 -21.35
CA ALA A 94 -11.43 8.53 -20.37
C ALA A 94 -10.56 7.98 -19.24
N ILE A 95 -9.50 8.71 -18.91
CA ILE A 95 -8.56 8.34 -17.85
C ILE A 95 -8.51 9.47 -16.85
N ASN A 96 -8.75 9.11 -15.60
CA ASN A 96 -8.63 10.03 -14.48
C ASN A 96 -7.43 9.62 -13.63
N HIS A 97 -6.55 10.58 -13.36
CA HIS A 97 -5.37 10.39 -12.55
C HIS A 97 -5.43 11.27 -11.30
N LEU A 98 -5.15 10.67 -10.16
CA LEU A 98 -5.00 11.36 -8.88
C LEU A 98 -3.52 11.53 -8.59
N PHE A 99 -3.05 12.77 -8.54
CA PHE A 99 -1.67 13.10 -8.20
C PHE A 99 -1.61 13.75 -6.81
N PHE A 100 -0.72 13.23 -5.96
CA PHE A 100 -0.43 13.87 -4.68
C PHE A 100 0.66 14.93 -4.88
N ILE A 101 0.38 16.15 -4.43
CA ILE A 101 1.33 17.26 -4.49
C ILE A 101 1.96 17.42 -3.11
N SER A 102 3.22 16.99 -2.98
CA SER A 102 3.93 16.99 -1.70
C SER A 102 4.09 18.39 -1.10
N GLN A 103 4.24 19.41 -1.93
CA GLN A 103 4.50 20.78 -1.50
C GLN A 103 3.29 21.44 -0.81
N SER A 104 2.07 21.09 -1.20
CA SER A 104 0.83 21.68 -0.66
C SER A 104 0.01 20.69 0.17
N ALA A 105 0.49 19.46 0.36
CA ALA A 105 -0.21 18.35 1.00
C ALA A 105 -1.65 18.13 0.46
N ASN A 106 -1.87 18.47 -0.80
CA ASN A 106 -3.17 18.39 -1.48
C ASN A 106 -3.15 17.37 -2.63
N PHE A 107 -4.34 17.02 -3.10
CA PHE A 107 -4.52 16.15 -4.25
C PHE A 107 -5.02 16.93 -5.46
N LEU A 108 -4.47 16.64 -6.63
CA LEU A 108 -4.92 17.14 -7.92
C LEU A 108 -5.53 15.99 -8.72
N ILE A 109 -6.72 16.23 -9.27
CA ILE A 109 -7.39 15.30 -10.18
C ILE A 109 -7.22 15.84 -11.60
N LEU A 110 -6.63 15.03 -12.47
CA LEU A 110 -6.52 15.30 -13.90
C LEU A 110 -7.40 14.32 -14.66
N ALA A 111 -8.20 14.83 -15.58
CA ALA A 111 -9.06 14.04 -16.46
C ALA A 111 -8.65 14.25 -17.91
N TRP A 112 -8.44 13.16 -18.65
CA TRP A 112 -8.10 13.18 -20.06
C TRP A 112 -8.99 12.23 -20.84
N SER A 113 -9.42 12.63 -22.03
CA SER A 113 -10.25 11.81 -22.92
C SER A 113 -9.59 11.69 -24.30
N THR A 114 -9.55 10.48 -24.84
CA THR A 114 -8.92 10.20 -26.14
C THR A 114 -9.60 9.04 -26.84
N ASN A 115 -9.33 8.91 -28.13
CA ASN A 115 -9.77 7.77 -28.94
C ASN A 115 -8.97 6.52 -28.59
N TYR A 116 -9.63 5.35 -28.55
CA TYR A 116 -9.02 4.08 -28.18
C TYR A 116 -7.77 3.72 -29.02
N LYS A 117 -7.80 3.93 -30.34
CA LYS A 117 -6.65 3.65 -31.22
C LYS A 117 -5.43 4.51 -30.85
N SER A 118 -5.65 5.79 -30.57
CA SER A 118 -4.60 6.71 -30.14
C SER A 118 -4.05 6.31 -28.77
N TYR A 119 -4.93 5.96 -27.82
CA TYR A 119 -4.54 5.45 -26.51
C TYR A 119 -3.65 4.20 -26.62
N PHE A 120 -4.05 3.21 -27.43
CA PHE A 120 -3.30 1.98 -27.61
C PHE A 120 -1.91 2.22 -28.22
N SER A 121 -1.81 3.13 -29.20
CA SER A 121 -0.52 3.52 -29.79
C SER A 121 0.40 4.19 -28.77
N ILE A 122 -0.12 5.10 -27.94
CA ILE A 122 0.64 5.78 -26.89
C ILE A 122 1.10 4.76 -25.86
N LEU A 123 0.19 3.90 -25.38
CA LEU A 123 0.49 2.88 -24.39
C LEU A 123 1.61 1.93 -24.86
N ASN A 124 1.53 1.43 -26.10
CA ASN A 124 2.56 0.55 -26.66
C ASN A 124 3.92 1.25 -26.78
N SER A 125 3.96 2.52 -27.18
CA SER A 125 5.19 3.30 -27.23
C SER A 125 5.80 3.48 -25.82
N TYR A 126 4.99 3.82 -24.83
CA TYR A 126 5.44 3.94 -23.43
C TYR A 126 5.94 2.61 -22.86
N PHE A 127 5.26 1.50 -23.13
CA PHE A 127 5.71 0.17 -22.69
C PHE A 127 7.06 -0.20 -23.35
N ALA A 128 7.20 0.01 -24.66
CA ALA A 128 8.47 -0.23 -25.36
C ALA A 128 9.63 0.60 -24.77
N LEU A 129 9.40 1.89 -24.51
CA LEU A 129 10.39 2.77 -23.88
C LEU A 129 10.73 2.35 -22.44
N SER A 130 9.75 1.87 -21.67
CA SER A 130 10.00 1.40 -20.30
C SER A 130 10.82 0.11 -20.25
N VAL A 131 10.57 -0.83 -21.17
CA VAL A 131 11.33 -2.08 -21.30
C VAL A 131 12.77 -1.77 -21.73
N PHE A 132 12.94 -0.90 -22.72
CA PHE A 132 14.26 -0.45 -23.18
C PHE A 132 15.06 0.24 -22.08
N ASN A 133 14.44 1.11 -21.28
CA ASN A 133 15.10 1.76 -20.15
C ASN A 133 15.47 0.80 -19.00
N VAL A 134 14.76 -0.31 -18.85
CA VAL A 134 15.09 -1.38 -17.89
C VAL A 134 16.25 -2.21 -18.40
N GLU A 135 16.28 -2.54 -19.69
CA GLU A 135 17.40 -3.27 -20.32
C GLU A 135 18.70 -2.46 -20.27
N LEU A 136 18.67 -1.15 -20.54
CA LEU A 136 19.85 -0.28 -20.41
C LEU A 136 20.39 -0.24 -18.98
N LYS A 137 19.52 -0.14 -17.97
CA LYS A 137 19.94 -0.15 -16.55
C LYS A 137 20.54 -1.48 -16.10
N ASN A 138 20.17 -2.59 -16.74
CA ASN A 138 20.74 -3.90 -16.46
C ASN A 138 22.02 -4.19 -17.26
N ALA A 139 22.29 -3.43 -18.32
CA ALA A 139 23.52 -3.52 -19.13
C ALA A 139 24.67 -2.66 -18.57
N GLU A 140 24.34 -1.65 -17.75
CA GLU A 140 25.30 -0.77 -17.07
C GLU A 140 25.70 -1.27 -15.65
N SER A 141 25.26 -2.48 -15.24
CA SER A 141 25.61 -3.15 -13.97
C SER A 141 26.45 -4.40 -14.20
#